data_AF-A0A8J6H2W2-F1
#
_entry.id   AF-A0A8J6H2W2-F1
#
_cell.length_a   1.000
_cell.length_b   1.000
_cell.length_c   1.000
_cell.angle_alpha   90.00
_cell.angle_beta   90.00
_cell.angle_gamma   90.00
#
_symmetry.space_group_name_H-M   'P 1'
#
loop_
_entity.id
_entity.type
_entity.pdbx_description
1 polymer ?
#
loop_
_entity_poly.entity_id
_entity_poly.type
_entity_poly.pdbx_seq_one_letter_code
_entity_poly.pdbx_strand_id
1 'polypeptide(L)'
;MRLALLLPLLQLLPLLSKCRTTSPPRYDPTWESLDSRPLPFWFDQAKFGIFIHWGVFSVPSFGSEWFWWYWQKEKRPKFVDFMNNNYPPGFRYEDFGVQFTAKYFNANHWADILQASGAKYVVLTSKHHEVRNMVVTNDRWGAGSICQHGGYYTCSDRYNPGHLLPHKWENCMTIDKFSWGYRREAGIGDYLTIEELVKVQ
;
A
#
# COMPACT_ATOMS: atom_id res chain seq x y z
N MET A 1 -1.73 75.07 -39.31
CA MET A 1 -0.88 74.65 -38.16
C MET A 1 -1.71 73.73 -37.28
N ARG A 2 -1.26 72.47 -37.12
CA ARG A 2 -1.42 71.58 -35.94
C ARG A 2 -2.85 71.15 -35.55
N LEU A 3 -3.18 69.91 -35.19
CA LEU A 3 -2.43 68.67 -34.95
C LEU A 3 -3.49 67.54 -35.00
N ALA A 4 -3.30 66.50 -35.82
CA ALA A 4 -4.17 65.32 -35.82
C ALA A 4 -3.71 64.34 -34.71
N LEU A 5 -4.59 64.04 -33.75
CA LEU A 5 -4.37 63.03 -32.72
C LEU A 5 -4.75 61.65 -33.28
N LEU A 6 -3.74 60.87 -33.68
CA LEU A 6 -3.87 59.43 -33.96
C LEU A 6 -3.73 58.66 -32.64
N LEU A 7 -4.83 58.11 -32.12
CA LEU A 7 -4.79 57.10 -31.06
C LEU A 7 -4.34 55.75 -31.67
N PRO A 8 -3.33 55.06 -31.12
CA PRO A 8 -3.05 53.70 -31.52
C PRO A 8 -4.06 52.77 -30.85
N LEU A 9 -4.88 52.11 -31.66
CA LEU A 9 -5.74 51.01 -31.22
C LEU A 9 -4.84 49.83 -30.85
N LEU A 10 -4.54 49.69 -29.55
CA LEU A 10 -3.80 48.55 -29.02
C LEU A 10 -4.67 47.30 -29.21
N GLN A 11 -4.41 46.53 -30.27
CA GLN A 11 -5.10 45.26 -30.51
C GLN A 11 -4.70 44.27 -29.41
N LEU A 12 -5.63 44.03 -28.48
CA LEU A 12 -5.54 42.96 -27.49
C LEU A 12 -5.69 41.62 -28.23
N LEU A 13 -4.60 41.08 -28.75
CA LEU A 13 -4.56 39.70 -29.22
C LEU A 13 -4.82 38.80 -28.00
N PRO A 14 -5.87 37.97 -27.99
CA PRO A 14 -6.00 36.97 -26.94
C PRO A 14 -4.83 36.01 -27.11
N LEU A 15 -3.93 35.95 -26.11
CA LEU A 15 -3.04 34.80 -25.96
C LEU A 15 -3.93 33.59 -25.69
N LEU A 16 -4.42 32.97 -26.76
CA LEU A 16 -4.84 31.58 -26.75
C LEU A 16 -3.60 30.78 -26.40
N SER A 17 -3.38 30.59 -25.10
CA SER A 17 -2.42 29.63 -24.58
C SER A 17 -2.86 28.28 -25.14
N LYS A 18 -2.22 27.84 -26.23
CA LYS A 18 -2.37 26.50 -26.76
C LYS A 18 -1.96 25.58 -25.62
N CYS A 19 -2.96 25.04 -24.92
CA CYS A 19 -2.78 23.95 -23.99
C CYS A 19 -2.26 22.78 -24.83
N ARG A 20 -0.92 22.68 -24.97
CA ARG A 20 -0.28 21.53 -25.59
C ARG A 20 -0.62 20.35 -24.70
N THR A 21 -1.58 19.54 -25.13
CA THR A 21 -1.74 18.19 -24.63
C THR A 21 -0.50 17.41 -25.06
N THR A 22 0.55 17.45 -24.25
CA THR A 22 1.67 16.54 -24.40
C THR A 22 1.14 15.14 -24.10
N SER A 23 1.14 14.25 -25.09
CA SER A 23 0.88 12.83 -24.84
C SER A 23 1.81 12.35 -23.72
N PRO A 24 1.31 11.53 -22.78
CA PRO A 24 2.16 11.03 -21.71
C PRO A 24 3.38 10.32 -22.29
N PRO A 25 4.56 10.46 -21.68
CA PRO A 25 5.76 9.78 -22.14
C PRO A 25 5.51 8.28 -22.18
N ARG A 26 5.91 7.65 -23.29
CA ARG A 26 5.86 6.20 -23.44
C ARG A 26 7.07 5.59 -22.73
N TYR A 27 6.82 4.61 -21.88
CA TYR A 27 7.87 3.84 -21.22
C TYR A 27 8.09 2.52 -21.96
N ASP A 28 9.34 2.22 -22.25
CA ASP A 28 9.79 0.90 -22.67
C ASP A 28 9.95 -0.02 -21.45
N PRO A 29 9.79 -1.35 -21.61
CA PRO A 29 9.90 -2.33 -20.54
C PRO A 29 11.36 -2.64 -20.16
N THR A 30 12.17 -1.60 -19.95
CA THR A 30 13.54 -1.69 -19.43
C THR A 30 13.67 -0.88 -18.15
N TRP A 31 14.60 -1.25 -17.28
CA TRP A 31 14.79 -0.55 -16.01
C TRP A 31 15.19 0.91 -16.22
N GLU A 32 16.06 1.19 -17.19
CA GLU A 32 16.50 2.56 -17.49
C GLU A 32 15.32 3.46 -17.88
N SER A 33 14.38 2.94 -18.65
CA SER A 33 13.15 3.63 -19.03
C SER A 33 12.21 3.79 -17.83
N LEU A 34 11.96 2.72 -17.08
CA LEU A 34 11.00 2.73 -15.96
C LEU A 34 11.49 3.59 -14.78
N ASP A 35 12.79 3.59 -14.51
CA ASP A 35 13.43 4.39 -13.45
C ASP A 35 13.51 5.87 -13.82
N SER A 36 13.41 6.21 -15.12
CA SER A 36 13.27 7.61 -15.55
C SER A 36 11.91 8.23 -15.20
N ARG A 37 10.92 7.41 -14.80
CA ARG A 37 9.58 7.89 -14.45
C ARG A 37 9.64 8.72 -13.16
N PRO A 38 9.29 10.01 -13.20
CA PRO A 38 9.29 10.81 -12.00
C PRO A 38 8.21 10.33 -11.03
N LEU A 39 8.47 10.50 -9.74
CA LEU A 39 7.42 10.29 -8.76
C LEU A 39 6.26 11.25 -9.00
N PRO A 40 5.00 10.77 -8.99
CA PRO A 40 3.85 11.65 -9.04
C PRO A 40 3.93 12.66 -7.89
N PHE A 41 3.75 13.94 -8.22
CA PHE A 41 3.87 15.04 -7.25
C PHE A 41 3.02 14.82 -6.00
N TRP A 42 1.77 14.36 -6.17
CA TRP A 42 0.88 14.11 -5.04
C TRP A 42 1.42 13.04 -4.07
N PHE A 43 2.06 11.99 -4.59
CA PHE A 43 2.60 10.89 -3.78
C PHE A 43 3.85 11.35 -3.05
N ASP A 44 4.68 12.15 -3.72
CA ASP A 44 5.81 12.79 -3.06
C ASP A 44 5.36 13.68 -1.90
N GLN A 45 4.27 14.43 -2.04
CA GLN A 45 3.77 15.30 -0.97
C GLN A 45 3.00 14.54 0.14
N ALA A 46 2.50 13.34 -0.15
CA ALA A 46 1.66 12.58 0.77
C ALA A 46 2.35 12.20 2.09
N LYS A 47 3.61 11.72 2.00
CA LYS A 47 4.50 11.27 3.09
C LYS A 47 4.01 10.11 3.96
N PHE A 48 2.70 10.00 4.20
CA PHE A 48 2.08 9.01 5.05
C PHE A 48 0.81 8.46 4.42
N GLY A 49 0.67 7.14 4.44
CA GLY A 49 -0.52 6.42 4.01
C GLY A 49 -0.70 5.14 4.81
N ILE A 50 -1.90 4.55 4.70
CA ILE A 50 -2.27 3.34 5.44
C ILE A 50 -2.51 2.19 4.47
N PHE A 51 -1.86 1.06 4.73
CA PHE A 51 -2.06 -0.18 3.99
C PHE A 51 -2.81 -1.18 4.86
N ILE A 52 -3.94 -1.70 4.36
CA ILE A 52 -4.82 -2.61 5.10
C ILE A 52 -4.74 -4.03 4.52
N HIS A 53 -4.21 -4.95 5.33
CA HIS A 53 -4.24 -6.39 5.06
C HIS A 53 -5.55 -6.98 5.57
N TRP A 54 -6.54 -7.08 4.68
CA TRP A 54 -7.86 -7.60 5.00
C TRP A 54 -8.36 -8.52 3.88
N GLY A 55 -8.73 -9.74 4.24
CA GLY A 55 -9.17 -10.76 3.29
C GLY A 55 -9.63 -12.04 3.99
N VAL A 56 -9.72 -13.15 3.25
CA VAL A 56 -10.19 -14.43 3.80
C VAL A 56 -9.33 -14.92 4.97
N PHE A 57 -8.01 -14.66 4.94
CA PHE A 57 -7.09 -14.93 6.06
C PHE A 57 -7.47 -14.20 7.35
N SER A 58 -8.27 -13.13 7.29
CA SER A 58 -8.74 -12.42 8.49
C SER A 58 -9.88 -13.14 9.22
N VAL A 59 -10.59 -14.07 8.57
CA VAL A 59 -11.71 -14.83 9.17
C VAL A 59 -11.30 -15.60 10.44
N PRO A 60 -10.25 -16.46 10.41
CA PRO A 60 -9.79 -17.13 11.63
C PRO A 60 -9.24 -16.14 12.67
N SER A 61 -8.80 -14.95 12.24
CA SER A 61 -8.22 -13.90 13.10
C SER A 61 -7.15 -14.46 14.04
N PHE A 62 -6.23 -15.29 13.52
CA PHE A 62 -5.27 -16.03 14.33
C PHE A 62 -3.87 -16.01 13.72
N GLY A 63 -2.86 -15.69 14.52
CA GLY A 63 -1.45 -15.77 14.14
C GLY A 63 -1.02 -14.63 13.22
N SER A 64 -1.34 -14.72 11.92
CA SER A 64 -1.08 -13.65 10.95
C SER A 64 -1.79 -13.90 9.61
N GLU A 65 -1.65 -12.98 8.67
CA GLU A 65 -2.08 -13.11 7.27
C GLU A 65 -1.44 -14.32 6.55
N TRP A 66 -0.36 -14.89 7.08
CA TRP A 66 0.25 -16.14 6.63
C TRP A 66 -0.46 -17.41 7.15
N PHE A 67 -1.63 -17.27 7.80
CA PHE A 67 -2.38 -18.37 8.40
C PHE A 67 -2.43 -19.64 7.54
N TRP A 68 -2.79 -19.49 6.25
CA TRP A 68 -2.87 -20.62 5.33
C TRP A 68 -1.53 -21.35 5.20
N TRP A 69 -0.43 -20.61 5.05
CA TRP A 69 0.89 -21.20 4.91
C TRP A 69 1.30 -21.96 6.18
N TYR A 70 1.10 -21.36 7.35
CA TYR A 70 1.44 -21.97 8.63
C TYR A 70 0.58 -23.20 8.95
N TRP A 71 -0.68 -23.20 8.52
CA TRP A 71 -1.58 -24.32 8.70
C TRP A 71 -1.37 -25.44 7.66
N GLN A 72 -1.32 -25.12 6.36
CA GLN A 72 -1.37 -26.10 5.27
C GLN A 72 0.01 -26.50 4.75
N LYS A 73 0.98 -25.59 4.73
CA LYS A 73 2.32 -25.85 4.20
C LYS A 73 3.30 -26.27 5.28
N GLU A 74 3.47 -25.45 6.30
CA GLU A 74 4.42 -25.75 7.39
C GLU A 74 3.81 -26.65 8.47
N LYS A 75 2.48 -26.72 8.56
CA LYS A 75 1.75 -27.50 9.58
C LYS A 75 2.25 -27.23 11.01
N ARG A 76 2.42 -25.95 11.35
CA ARG A 76 2.84 -25.53 12.69
C ARG A 76 1.80 -26.02 13.72
N PRO A 77 2.21 -26.71 14.81
CA PRO A 77 1.27 -27.29 15.77
C PRO A 77 0.19 -26.32 16.26
N LYS A 78 0.58 -25.10 16.65
CA LYS A 78 -0.33 -24.03 17.09
C LYS A 78 -1.49 -23.76 16.10
N PHE A 79 -1.24 -23.81 14.80
CA PHE A 79 -2.24 -23.53 13.77
C PHE A 79 -3.11 -24.76 13.46
N VAL A 80 -2.51 -25.95 13.49
CA VAL A 80 -3.23 -27.21 13.34
C VAL A 80 -4.17 -27.44 14.51
N ASP A 81 -3.70 -27.23 15.74
CA ASP A 81 -4.50 -27.37 16.96
C ASP A 81 -5.63 -26.34 17.00
N PHE A 82 -5.35 -25.09 16.62
CA PHE A 82 -6.39 -24.08 16.47
C PHE A 82 -7.50 -24.55 15.50
N MET A 83 -7.13 -25.12 14.36
CA MET A 83 -8.12 -25.62 13.41
C MET A 83 -8.91 -26.81 13.95
N ASN A 84 -8.24 -27.78 14.57
CA ASN A 84 -8.88 -28.95 15.17
C ASN A 84 -9.86 -28.59 16.30
N ASN A 85 -9.55 -27.55 17.07
CA ASN A 85 -10.35 -27.13 18.23
C ASN A 85 -11.54 -26.23 17.86
N ASN A 86 -11.49 -25.55 16.70
CA ASN A 86 -12.48 -24.51 16.36
C ASN A 86 -13.29 -24.81 15.09
N TYR A 87 -12.86 -25.76 14.25
CA TYR A 87 -13.50 -26.08 12.98
C TYR A 87 -13.73 -27.59 12.83
N PRO A 88 -14.78 -28.01 12.10
CA PRO A 88 -15.09 -29.42 11.93
C PRO A 88 -13.99 -30.17 11.15
N PRO A 89 -13.85 -31.49 11.35
CA PRO A 89 -12.95 -32.30 10.54
C PRO A 89 -13.22 -32.13 9.04
N GLY A 90 -12.16 -32.01 8.25
CA GLY A 90 -12.25 -31.81 6.80
C GLY A 90 -12.48 -30.38 6.34
N PHE A 91 -12.57 -29.41 7.26
CA PHE A 91 -12.65 -27.98 6.90
C PHE A 91 -11.45 -27.54 6.06
N ARG A 92 -11.72 -26.91 4.92
CA ARG A 92 -10.73 -26.41 3.98
C ARG A 92 -10.57 -24.90 4.11
N TYR A 93 -9.47 -24.37 3.60
CA TYR A 93 -9.24 -22.93 3.64
C TYR A 93 -10.26 -22.14 2.80
N GLU A 94 -10.72 -22.70 1.69
CA GLU A 94 -11.73 -22.06 0.84
C GLU A 94 -13.09 -21.94 1.54
N ASP A 95 -13.36 -22.79 2.53
CA ASP A 95 -14.58 -22.74 3.33
C ASP A 95 -14.64 -21.49 4.23
N PHE A 96 -13.52 -20.79 4.44
CA PHE A 96 -13.51 -19.47 5.05
C PHE A 96 -14.12 -18.40 4.13
N GLY A 97 -14.11 -18.60 2.81
CA GLY A 97 -14.60 -17.63 1.84
C GLY A 97 -16.07 -17.27 2.08
N VAL A 98 -16.91 -18.27 2.38
CA VAL A 98 -18.34 -18.03 2.70
C VAL A 98 -18.55 -17.34 4.04
N GLN A 99 -17.58 -17.43 4.95
CA GLN A 99 -17.62 -16.78 6.26
C GLN A 99 -17.10 -15.34 6.22
N PHE A 100 -16.35 -14.97 5.17
CA PHE A 100 -15.86 -13.61 4.94
C PHE A 100 -16.99 -12.69 4.45
N THR A 101 -17.94 -12.40 5.34
CA THR A 101 -19.17 -11.66 5.03
C THR A 101 -19.03 -10.16 5.14
N ALA A 102 -17.99 -9.67 5.82
CA ALA A 102 -17.80 -8.24 6.12
C ALA A 102 -19.04 -7.57 6.73
N LYS A 103 -19.85 -8.30 7.53
CA LYS A 103 -21.17 -7.87 8.01
C LYS A 103 -21.20 -6.48 8.68
N TYR A 104 -20.12 -6.11 9.37
CA TYR A 104 -20.00 -4.83 10.08
C TYR A 104 -19.09 -3.82 9.38
N PHE A 105 -18.69 -4.08 8.13
CA PHE A 105 -17.88 -3.17 7.37
C PHE A 105 -18.67 -1.90 7.04
N ASN A 106 -18.08 -0.75 7.36
CA ASN A 106 -18.61 0.56 7.03
C ASN A 106 -17.48 1.39 6.41
N ALA A 107 -17.55 1.57 5.10
CA ALA A 107 -16.53 2.28 4.34
C ALA A 107 -16.39 3.76 4.75
N ASN A 108 -17.50 4.42 5.12
CA ASN A 108 -17.46 5.81 5.56
C ASN A 108 -16.76 5.93 6.90
N HIS A 109 -17.10 5.07 7.86
CA HIS A 109 -16.42 5.06 9.16
C HIS A 109 -14.92 4.78 9.01
N TRP A 110 -14.53 3.86 8.13
CA TRP A 110 -13.12 3.65 7.81
C TRP A 110 -12.49 4.90 7.22
N ALA A 111 -13.12 5.54 6.22
CA ALA A 111 -12.63 6.77 5.63
C ALA A 111 -12.46 7.88 6.67
N ASP A 112 -13.41 8.05 7.59
CA ASP A 112 -13.35 9.04 8.66
C ASP A 112 -12.15 8.81 9.58
N ILE A 113 -11.92 7.57 10.04
CA ILE A 113 -10.78 7.21 10.89
C ILE A 113 -9.46 7.42 10.14
N LEU A 114 -9.39 6.94 8.88
CA LEU A 114 -8.18 7.02 8.08
C LEU A 114 -7.83 8.48 7.75
N GLN A 115 -8.83 9.32 7.48
CA GLN A 115 -8.64 10.76 7.30
C GLN A 115 -8.17 11.42 8.61
N ALA A 116 -8.80 11.09 9.74
CA ALA A 116 -8.43 11.63 11.05
C ALA A 116 -7.00 11.25 11.47
N SER A 117 -6.48 10.12 11.00
CA SER A 117 -5.09 9.72 11.23
C SER A 117 -4.04 10.61 10.55
N GLY A 118 -4.47 11.44 9.58
CA GLY A 118 -3.60 12.27 8.75
C GLY A 118 -3.08 11.58 7.49
N ALA A 119 -3.42 10.30 7.25
CA ALA A 119 -3.08 9.58 6.03
C ALA A 119 -3.56 10.31 4.77
N LYS A 120 -2.72 10.34 3.74
CA LYS A 120 -3.00 11.00 2.45
C LYS A 120 -3.34 10.02 1.34
N TYR A 121 -3.11 8.74 1.56
CA TYR A 121 -3.55 7.66 0.68
C TYR A 121 -3.81 6.40 1.49
N VAL A 122 -4.63 5.52 0.92
CA VAL A 122 -4.98 4.23 1.50
C VAL A 122 -4.77 3.16 0.42
N VAL A 123 -4.15 2.05 0.80
CA VAL A 123 -4.00 0.87 -0.06
C VAL A 123 -4.77 -0.27 0.60
N LEU A 124 -5.58 -0.98 -0.19
CA LEU A 124 -6.22 -2.21 0.24
C LEU A 124 -5.52 -3.38 -0.45
N THR A 125 -5.33 -4.48 0.28
CA THR A 125 -4.80 -5.70 -0.32
C THR A 125 -5.81 -6.25 -1.31
N SER A 126 -5.53 -6.13 -2.61
CA SER A 126 -6.37 -6.70 -3.67
C SER A 126 -6.24 -8.22 -3.76
N LYS A 127 -5.04 -8.73 -3.47
CA LYS A 127 -4.70 -10.15 -3.42
C LYS A 127 -3.57 -10.36 -2.41
N HIS A 128 -3.62 -11.44 -1.64
CA HIS A 128 -2.52 -11.88 -0.78
C HIS A 128 -1.98 -13.28 -1.17
N HIS A 129 -0.98 -13.80 -0.45
CA HIS A 129 -0.16 -14.95 -0.89
C HIS A 129 -0.93 -16.28 -1.03
N GLU A 130 -2.07 -16.44 -0.35
CA GLU A 130 -2.88 -17.66 -0.31
C GLU A 130 -3.50 -18.06 -1.67
N VAL A 131 -3.66 -17.11 -2.62
CA VAL A 131 -4.26 -17.38 -3.95
C VAL A 131 -3.28 -17.17 -5.11
N ARG A 132 -1.96 -17.21 -4.86
CA ARG A 132 -0.90 -16.94 -5.86
C ARG A 132 -1.10 -17.65 -7.21
N ASN A 133 -1.61 -18.89 -7.21
CA ASN A 133 -1.75 -19.70 -8.41
C ASN A 133 -3.07 -19.52 -9.15
N MET A 134 -4.04 -18.82 -8.55
CA MET A 134 -5.38 -18.63 -9.12
C MET A 134 -5.60 -17.20 -9.65
N VAL A 135 -4.87 -16.23 -9.10
CA VAL A 135 -5.00 -14.82 -9.47
C VAL A 135 -3.62 -14.27 -9.81
N VAL A 136 -3.45 -13.90 -11.08
CA VAL A 136 -2.24 -13.22 -11.55
C VAL A 136 -2.35 -11.76 -11.16
N THR A 137 -1.51 -11.33 -10.21
CA THR A 137 -1.31 -9.92 -9.86
C THR A 137 0.17 -9.62 -9.93
N ASN A 138 0.54 -8.42 -10.37
CA ASN A 138 1.91 -7.93 -10.25
C ASN A 138 2.24 -7.76 -8.75
N ASP A 139 2.98 -8.72 -8.18
CA ASP A 139 3.52 -8.62 -6.83
C ASP A 139 4.89 -7.92 -6.88
N ARG A 140 5.03 -6.79 -6.17
CA ARG A 140 6.30 -6.11 -5.87
C ARG A 140 7.33 -6.15 -7.03
N TRP A 141 7.04 -5.52 -8.17
CA TRP A 141 7.91 -5.37 -9.36
C TRP A 141 8.68 -6.63 -9.85
N GLY A 142 8.38 -7.83 -9.34
CA GLY A 142 9.12 -9.06 -9.59
C GLY A 142 10.44 -9.21 -8.82
N ALA A 143 11.05 -10.40 -8.95
CA ALA A 143 12.33 -10.73 -8.35
C ALA A 143 13.45 -9.81 -8.86
N GLY A 144 14.37 -9.42 -7.98
CA GLY A 144 15.49 -8.51 -8.30
C GLY A 144 15.15 -7.02 -8.20
N SER A 145 13.90 -6.64 -7.96
CA SER A 145 13.49 -5.23 -7.87
C SER A 145 13.70 -4.58 -6.50
N ILE A 146 13.75 -5.39 -5.44
CA ILE A 146 13.80 -4.91 -4.05
C ILE A 146 15.02 -4.01 -3.84
N CYS A 147 14.76 -2.79 -3.38
CA CYS A 147 15.76 -1.77 -3.07
C CYS A 147 16.65 -1.35 -4.26
N GLN A 148 16.21 -1.58 -5.51
CA GLN A 148 17.01 -1.31 -6.71
C GLN A 148 16.34 -0.34 -7.69
N HIS A 149 15.04 -0.47 -7.90
CA HIS A 149 14.31 0.23 -8.96
C HIS A 149 13.14 1.04 -8.44
N GLY A 150 12.65 1.97 -9.28
CA GLY A 150 11.50 2.83 -9.03
C GLY A 150 11.86 4.22 -8.50
N GLY A 151 10.93 5.17 -8.64
CA GLY A 151 11.12 6.55 -8.19
C GLY A 151 11.30 6.72 -6.67
N TYR A 152 10.99 5.68 -5.90
CA TYR A 152 11.46 5.47 -4.52
C TYR A 152 11.77 3.98 -4.34
N TYR A 153 12.67 3.68 -3.40
CA TYR A 153 13.05 2.31 -3.09
C TYR A 153 12.10 1.65 -2.11
N THR A 154 11.57 0.51 -2.53
CA THR A 154 10.90 -0.47 -1.67
C THR A 154 11.92 -1.54 -1.29
N CYS A 155 12.56 -1.35 -0.12
CA CYS A 155 13.53 -2.29 0.43
C CYS A 155 12.81 -3.38 1.24
N SER A 156 13.47 -4.08 2.18
CA SER A 156 12.81 -5.13 2.97
C SER A 156 11.66 -4.61 3.82
N ASP A 157 10.82 -5.51 4.30
CA ASP A 157 9.77 -5.19 5.27
C ASP A 157 10.38 -4.54 6.52
N ARG A 158 9.74 -3.48 7.03
CA ARG A 158 10.22 -2.66 8.16
C ARG A 158 11.64 -2.10 7.97
N TYR A 159 12.06 -1.89 6.72
CA TYR A 159 13.36 -1.31 6.42
C TYR A 159 13.50 0.09 7.04
N ASN A 160 14.62 0.28 7.74
CA ASN A 160 14.97 1.56 8.35
C ASN A 160 16.49 1.74 8.25
N PRO A 161 17.00 2.68 7.44
CA PRO A 161 18.43 2.87 7.24
C PRO A 161 19.15 3.53 8.42
N GLY A 162 18.45 4.20 9.34
CA GLY A 162 19.08 4.95 10.45
C GLY A 162 19.90 6.17 10.02
N HIS A 163 19.85 6.54 8.74
CA HIS A 163 20.51 7.69 8.15
C HIS A 163 19.78 8.13 6.88
N LEU A 164 19.98 9.38 6.47
CA LEU A 164 19.37 9.91 5.25
C LEU A 164 19.98 9.24 4.01
N LEU A 165 19.14 8.62 3.19
CA LEU A 165 19.54 8.07 1.90
C LEU A 165 19.50 9.15 0.79
N PRO A 166 20.39 9.06 -0.21
CA PRO A 166 20.38 9.98 -1.35
C PRO A 166 19.17 9.75 -2.29
N HIS A 167 18.56 8.56 -2.23
CA HIS A 167 17.36 8.21 -2.99
C HIS A 167 16.16 8.11 -2.04
N LYS A 168 14.98 8.50 -2.52
CA LYS A 168 13.74 8.34 -1.76
C LYS A 168 13.48 6.86 -1.49
N TRP A 169 12.88 6.56 -0.36
CA TRP A 169 12.60 5.21 0.10
C TRP A 169 11.31 5.20 0.91
N GLU A 170 10.73 4.02 1.12
CA GLU A 170 9.57 3.85 2.01
C GLU A 170 9.92 2.99 3.22
N ASN A 171 9.33 3.34 4.38
CA ASN A 171 9.23 2.45 5.51
C ASN A 171 7.84 1.82 5.56
N CYS A 172 7.72 0.59 5.08
CA CYS A 172 6.50 -0.18 5.25
C CYS A 172 6.58 -0.93 6.59
N MET A 173 5.76 -0.53 7.56
CA MET A 173 5.73 -1.13 8.90
C MET A 173 4.30 -1.34 9.43
N THR A 174 4.20 -2.14 10.48
CA THR A 174 2.94 -2.51 11.15
C THR A 174 2.95 -2.05 12.59
N ILE A 175 1.78 -1.88 13.19
CA ILE A 175 1.66 -1.64 14.63
C ILE A 175 1.81 -2.96 15.40
N ASP A 176 1.31 -4.08 14.88
CA ASP A 176 1.54 -5.41 15.47
C ASP A 176 2.96 -5.91 15.12
N LYS A 177 3.71 -6.40 16.11
CA LYS A 177 5.09 -6.86 15.97
C LYS A 177 5.23 -8.16 15.16
N PHE A 178 4.17 -8.95 15.02
CA PHE A 178 4.18 -10.30 14.46
C PHE A 178 3.26 -10.50 13.24
N SER A 179 2.33 -9.58 12.96
CA SER A 179 1.44 -9.68 11.81
C SER A 179 1.22 -8.34 11.10
N TRP A 180 0.91 -8.42 9.80
CA TRP A 180 0.40 -7.32 9.01
C TRP A 180 -1.13 -7.15 9.09
N GLY A 181 -1.82 -8.17 9.58
CA GLY A 181 -3.27 -8.17 9.80
C GLY A 181 -3.65 -8.18 11.28
N TYR A 182 -4.95 -8.10 11.53
CA TYR A 182 -5.50 -8.27 12.87
C TYR A 182 -5.47 -9.74 13.30
N ARG A 183 -5.10 -9.97 14.56
CA ARG A 183 -5.11 -11.28 15.21
C ARG A 183 -5.67 -11.16 16.63
N ARG A 184 -6.62 -12.02 16.96
CA ARG A 184 -7.47 -11.93 18.16
C ARG A 184 -6.69 -12.22 19.45
N GLU A 185 -5.66 -13.03 19.34
CA GLU A 185 -4.82 -13.46 20.45
C GLU A 185 -3.64 -12.50 20.73
N ALA A 186 -3.59 -11.33 20.08
CA ALA A 186 -2.61 -10.31 20.39
C ALA A 186 -2.84 -9.72 21.79
N GLY A 187 -1.77 -9.69 22.59
CA GLY A 187 -1.70 -8.91 23.82
C GLY A 187 -1.23 -7.49 23.56
N ILE A 188 -1.42 -6.59 24.54
CA ILE A 188 -0.98 -5.18 24.40
C ILE A 188 0.52 -5.05 24.12
N GLY A 189 1.35 -5.95 24.67
CA GLY A 189 2.80 -5.96 24.46
C GLY A 189 3.22 -6.36 23.04
N ASP A 190 2.31 -6.95 22.26
CA ASP A 190 2.57 -7.34 20.88
C ASP A 190 2.43 -6.16 19.92
N TYR A 191 1.92 -5.02 20.37
CA TYR A 191 1.87 -3.79 19.60
C TYR A 191 3.09 -2.91 19.88
N LEU A 192 3.53 -2.19 18.86
CA LEU A 192 4.53 -1.14 18.99
C LEU A 192 3.95 0.01 19.81
N THR A 193 4.73 0.53 20.75
CA THR A 193 4.38 1.78 21.42
C THR A 193 4.51 2.96 20.45
N ILE A 194 3.96 4.11 20.82
CA ILE A 194 4.12 5.33 20.04
C ILE A 194 5.61 5.66 19.91
N GLU A 195 6.39 5.51 20.98
CA GLU A 195 7.83 5.71 20.97
C GLU A 195 8.50 4.74 19.99
N GLU A 196 8.14 3.45 20.00
CA GLU A 196 8.69 2.50 19.03
C GLU A 196 8.33 2.85 17.57
N LEU A 197 7.17 3.47 17.33
CA LEU A 197 6.73 3.92 16.01
C LEU A 197 7.43 5.21 15.54
N VAL A 198 7.65 6.17 16.44
CA VAL A 198 8.19 7.51 16.10
C VAL A 198 9.66 7.69 16.40
N LYS A 199 10.28 6.76 17.15
CA LYS A 199 11.70 6.84 17.51
C LYS A 199 12.48 6.94 16.22
N VAL A 200 13.19 8.07 16.12
CA VAL A 200 13.85 8.57 14.92
C VAL A 200 14.45 7.41 14.14
N GLN A 201 13.80 7.18 12.99
CA GLN A 201 14.28 6.42 11.86
C GLN A 201 15.34 7.24 11.13
#